data_AF-A0A6G5QHU1-F1
#
_entry.id   AF-A0A6G5QHU1-F1
#
_cell.length_a   1.000
_cell.length_b   1.000
_cell.length_c   1.000
_cell.angle_alpha   90.00
_cell.angle_beta   90.00
_cell.angle_gamma   90.00
#
_symmetry.space_group_name_H-M   'P 1'
#
loop_
_entity.id
_entity.type
_entity.pdbx_description
1 polymer ?
#
loop_
_entity_poly.entity_id
_entity_poly.type
_entity_poly.pdbx_seq_one_letter_code
_entity_poly.pdbx_strand_id
1 'polypeptide(L)'
;MIKFLAIFIQPLLLVGFFIYAILPLYLGKDVYVKTNGYDPRDFFRGNYVYLRYDFNDMKISADDTKLTDIYAVLEPNKDGIYETISINKTRPNAGVYIRGKRYDYTQKFGVEKYFLPFKKALELEKTLRDIDSNITAIAHLKIFNGDARLIDVKITMQE
;
A
#
# COMPACT_ATOMS: atom_id res chain seq x y z
N MET A 1 3.32 -4.58 -46.82
CA MET A 1 2.33 -5.17 -45.90
C MET A 1 2.81 -5.19 -44.45
N ILE A 2 3.99 -5.78 -44.15
CA ILE A 2 4.54 -5.86 -42.77
C ILE A 2 4.67 -4.49 -42.06
N LYS A 3 4.99 -3.42 -42.81
CA LYS A 3 5.18 -2.07 -42.25
C LYS A 3 3.88 -1.43 -41.76
N PHE A 4 2.77 -1.67 -42.45
CA PHE A 4 1.45 -1.17 -42.03
C PHE A 4 0.96 -1.91 -40.78
N LEU A 5 1.21 -3.23 -40.69
CA LEU A 5 0.91 -4.01 -39.49
C LEU A 5 1.70 -3.50 -38.27
N ALA A 6 2.98 -3.14 -38.47
CA ALA A 6 3.83 -2.58 -37.40
C ALA A 6 3.30 -1.23 -36.86
N ILE A 7 2.69 -0.40 -37.71
CA ILE A 7 2.10 0.89 -37.30
C ILE A 7 0.88 0.69 -36.41
N PHE A 8 0.08 -0.35 -36.63
CA PHE A 8 -1.10 -0.63 -35.80
C PHE A 8 -0.77 -1.42 -34.53
N ILE A 9 0.24 -2.29 -34.57
CA ILE A 9 0.57 -3.12 -33.40
C ILE A 9 1.22 -2.31 -32.27
N GLN A 10 2.01 -1.29 -32.60
CA GLN A 10 2.66 -0.42 -31.61
C GLN A 10 1.66 0.31 -30.69
N PRO A 11 0.67 1.07 -31.19
CA PRO A 11 -0.32 1.70 -30.33
C PRO A 11 -1.19 0.66 -29.61
N LEU A 12 -1.49 -0.47 -30.24
CA LEU A 12 -2.25 -1.54 -29.60
C LEU A 12 -1.52 -2.13 -28.38
N LEU A 13 -0.21 -2.37 -28.50
CA LEU A 13 0.62 -2.82 -27.37
C LEU A 13 0.67 -1.78 -26.26
N LEU A 14 0.79 -0.49 -26.59
CA LEU A 14 0.78 0.59 -25.60
C LEU A 14 -0.57 0.66 -24.87
N VAL A 15 -1.68 0.57 -25.60
CA VAL A 15 -3.03 0.52 -25.01
C VAL A 15 -3.19 -0.72 -24.14
N GLY A 16 -2.74 -1.88 -24.60
CA GLY A 16 -2.76 -3.12 -23.82
C GLY A 16 -1.97 -3.00 -22.51
N PHE A 17 -0.78 -2.40 -22.56
CA PHE A 17 0.04 -2.16 -21.37
C PHE A 17 -0.62 -1.16 -20.41
N PHE A 18 -1.24 -0.11 -20.94
CA PHE A 18 -1.98 0.89 -20.16
C PHE A 18 -3.18 0.26 -19.44
N ILE A 19 -3.98 -0.55 -20.14
CA ILE A 19 -5.10 -1.30 -19.55
C ILE A 19 -4.57 -2.23 -18.45
N TYR A 20 -3.51 -3.00 -18.73
CA TYR A 20 -2.90 -3.89 -17.75
C TYR A 20 -2.46 -3.15 -16.48
N ALA A 21 -1.87 -1.96 -16.61
CA ALA A 21 -1.45 -1.14 -15.48
C ALA A 21 -2.61 -0.58 -14.64
N ILE A 22 -3.78 -0.40 -15.26
CA ILE A 22 -4.97 0.20 -14.65
C ILE A 22 -5.92 -0.86 -14.06
N LEU A 23 -5.93 -2.09 -14.58
CA LEU A 23 -6.81 -3.17 -14.10
C LEU A 23 -6.82 -3.36 -12.57
N PRO A 24 -5.66 -3.34 -11.85
CA PRO A 24 -5.67 -3.44 -10.39
C PRO A 24 -6.46 -2.34 -9.68
N LEU A 25 -6.51 -1.13 -10.26
CA LEU A 25 -7.26 0.00 -9.70
C LEU A 25 -8.78 -0.13 -9.92
N TYR A 26 -9.25 -0.99 -10.80
CA TYR A 26 -10.68 -1.19 -11.02
C TYR A 26 -11.17 -2.52 -10.43
N LEU A 27 -10.41 -3.60 -10.62
CA LEU A 27 -10.75 -4.95 -10.15
C LEU A 27 -10.28 -5.24 -8.72
N GLY A 28 -9.40 -4.41 -8.16
CA GLY A 28 -8.93 -4.61 -6.80
C GLY A 28 -10.05 -4.44 -5.78
N LYS A 29 -9.96 -5.18 -4.69
CA LYS A 29 -10.86 -5.09 -3.56
C LYS A 29 -10.55 -3.84 -2.73
N ASP A 30 -11.59 -3.12 -2.32
CA ASP A 30 -11.49 -2.00 -1.39
C ASP A 30 -11.23 -2.51 0.04
N VAL A 31 -10.14 -2.05 0.63
CA VAL A 31 -9.63 -2.52 1.91
C VAL A 31 -9.21 -1.30 2.73
N TYR A 32 -9.84 -1.12 3.88
CA TYR A 32 -9.54 -0.02 4.79
C TYR A 32 -8.66 -0.53 5.91
N VAL A 33 -7.47 0.06 6.10
CA VAL A 33 -6.53 -0.36 7.16
C VAL A 33 -6.19 0.83 8.05
N LYS A 34 -5.95 0.57 9.34
CA LYS A 34 -5.43 1.60 10.24
C LYS A 34 -3.99 1.92 9.84
N THR A 35 -3.66 3.20 9.88
CA THR A 35 -2.31 3.68 9.62
C THR A 35 -1.96 4.77 10.60
N ASN A 36 -0.69 4.84 10.97
CA ASN A 36 -0.13 5.93 11.73
C ASN A 36 0.85 6.71 10.85
N GLY A 37 0.90 8.02 11.00
CA GLY A 37 1.91 8.85 10.34
C GLY A 37 3.27 8.63 11.02
N TYR A 38 4.30 8.41 10.22
CA TYR A 38 5.70 8.42 10.67
C TYR A 38 6.41 9.56 9.95
N ASP A 39 7.16 10.41 10.67
CA ASP A 39 7.91 11.55 10.09
C ASP A 39 9.39 11.19 9.86
N PRO A 40 9.78 10.83 8.64
CA PRO A 40 11.15 10.99 8.17
C PRO A 40 11.21 12.11 7.12
N ARG A 41 11.67 13.29 7.51
CA ARG A 41 12.01 14.40 6.60
C ARG A 41 12.97 13.94 5.50
N ASP A 42 12.61 14.18 4.24
CA ASP A 42 13.57 14.21 3.12
C ASP A 42 13.19 15.32 2.12
N PHE A 43 13.87 16.47 2.24
CA PHE A 43 13.63 17.65 1.41
C PHE A 43 13.98 17.47 -0.07
N PHE A 44 14.64 16.37 -0.46
CA PHE A 44 15.19 16.19 -1.80
C PHE A 44 14.56 15.04 -2.60
N ARG A 45 13.64 14.25 -2.01
CA ARG A 45 13.01 13.08 -2.68
C ARG A 45 11.54 13.27 -3.08
N GLY A 46 11.01 14.49 -2.94
CA GLY A 46 9.62 14.84 -3.25
C GLY A 46 8.72 14.86 -2.02
N ASN A 47 7.48 15.35 -2.20
CA ASN A 47 6.51 15.54 -1.12
C ASN A 47 5.69 14.25 -0.94
N TYR A 48 6.03 13.48 0.07
CA TYR A 48 5.24 12.32 0.48
C TYR A 48 5.14 12.26 2.00
N VAL A 49 4.05 11.65 2.47
CA VAL A 49 3.87 11.29 3.88
C VAL A 49 4.21 9.82 4.02
N TYR A 50 5.06 9.48 5.01
CA TYR A 50 5.36 8.10 5.32
C TYR A 50 4.31 7.54 6.26
N LEU A 51 3.69 6.45 5.84
CA LEU A 51 2.62 5.74 6.54
C LEU A 51 3.20 4.45 7.13
N ARG A 52 2.82 4.18 8.37
CA ARG A 52 3.19 2.97 9.10
C ARG A 52 1.91 2.19 9.43
N TYR A 53 1.90 0.91 9.07
CA TYR A 53 0.77 0.03 9.26
C TYR A 53 1.13 -1.11 10.22
N ASP A 54 0.11 -1.77 10.78
CA ASP A 54 0.30 -2.89 11.71
C ASP A 54 1.15 -4.03 11.12
N PHE A 55 0.96 -4.32 9.82
CA PHE A 55 1.76 -5.33 9.11
C PHE A 55 3.24 -4.97 8.94
N ASN A 56 3.65 -3.70 9.10
CA ASN A 56 5.07 -3.34 9.08
C ASN A 56 5.79 -3.75 10.37
N ASP A 57 5.06 -3.78 11.49
CA ASP A 57 5.60 -3.97 12.85
C ASP A 57 5.45 -5.40 13.37
N MET A 58 4.68 -6.23 12.68
CA MET A 58 4.49 -7.62 13.06
C MET A 58 5.81 -8.39 13.04
N LYS A 59 6.13 -9.04 14.16
CA LYS A 59 7.35 -9.84 14.30
C LYS A 59 7.26 -11.10 13.44
N ILE A 60 8.24 -11.27 12.57
CA ILE A 60 8.46 -12.50 11.81
C ILE A 60 9.66 -13.21 12.44
N SER A 61 9.65 -14.55 12.42
CA SER A 61 10.73 -15.37 13.00
C SER A 61 12.11 -14.92 12.50
N ALA A 62 13.09 -14.94 13.40
CA ALA A 62 14.44 -14.41 13.18
C ALA A 62 15.28 -15.22 12.16
N ASP A 63 14.81 -16.41 11.80
CA ASP A 63 15.52 -17.36 10.92
C ASP A 63 15.35 -17.05 9.42
N ASP A 64 14.77 -15.89 9.11
CA ASP A 64 14.33 -15.55 7.76
C ASP A 64 15.41 -14.82 6.99
N THR A 65 15.70 -15.37 5.82
CA THR A 65 16.69 -14.85 4.87
C THR A 65 16.31 -13.45 4.39
N LYS A 66 17.30 -12.60 4.22
CA LYS A 66 17.17 -11.24 3.68
C LYS A 66 16.49 -11.27 2.31
N LEU A 67 15.68 -10.25 1.99
CA LEU A 67 15.05 -10.06 0.67
C LEU A 67 14.05 -11.16 0.27
N THR A 68 13.39 -11.79 1.24
CA THR A 68 12.34 -12.78 0.98
C THR A 68 10.99 -12.07 0.73
N ASP A 69 10.23 -12.58 -0.24
CA ASP A 69 8.85 -12.16 -0.45
C ASP A 69 7.98 -12.65 0.73
N ILE A 70 7.19 -11.74 1.28
CA ILE A 70 6.28 -11.99 2.40
C ILE A 70 4.86 -11.58 2.02
N TYR A 71 3.88 -12.21 2.65
CA TYR A 71 2.47 -12.02 2.36
C TYR A 71 1.72 -11.75 3.66
N ALA A 72 1.29 -10.51 3.88
CA ALA A 72 0.46 -10.15 5.02
C ALA A 72 -1.00 -10.51 4.71
N VAL A 73 -1.62 -11.35 5.53
CA VAL A 73 -3.02 -11.75 5.42
C VAL A 73 -3.88 -10.78 6.22
N LEU A 74 -4.93 -10.27 5.58
CA LEU A 74 -5.84 -9.26 6.12
C LEU A 74 -7.25 -9.82 6.24
N GLU A 75 -7.88 -9.60 7.40
CA GLU A 75 -9.29 -9.93 7.64
C GLU A 75 -10.05 -8.73 8.17
N PRO A 76 -11.31 -8.52 7.73
CA PRO A 76 -12.13 -7.42 8.22
C PRO A 76 -12.60 -7.67 9.65
N ASN A 77 -12.46 -6.67 10.51
CA ASN A 77 -13.11 -6.60 11.81
C ASN A 77 -14.60 -6.24 11.64
N LYS A 78 -15.37 -6.25 12.74
CA LYS A 78 -16.81 -5.94 12.79
C LYS A 78 -17.16 -4.58 12.18
N ASP A 79 -16.24 -3.62 12.22
CA ASP A 79 -16.41 -2.27 11.66
C ASP A 79 -16.00 -2.17 10.18
N GLY A 80 -15.63 -3.28 9.53
CA GLY A 80 -15.17 -3.31 8.14
C GLY A 80 -13.73 -2.83 7.93
N ILE A 81 -13.02 -2.50 9.00
CA ILE A 81 -11.59 -2.18 9.01
C ILE A 81 -10.80 -3.49 9.01
N TYR A 82 -9.86 -3.63 8.09
CA TYR A 82 -9.02 -4.80 7.95
C TYR A 82 -7.83 -4.76 8.90
N GLU A 83 -7.65 -5.85 9.62
CA GLU A 83 -6.55 -6.08 10.54
C GLU A 83 -5.62 -7.18 10.02
N THR A 84 -4.35 -7.10 10.41
CA THR A 84 -3.35 -8.09 9.98
C THR A 84 -3.39 -9.28 10.92
N ILE A 85 -3.74 -10.45 10.38
CA ILE A 85 -3.85 -11.69 11.15
C ILE A 85 -2.52 -12.42 11.22
N SER A 86 -1.82 -12.51 10.09
CA SER A 86 -0.54 -13.21 10.01
C SER A 86 0.30 -12.72 8.84
N ILE A 87 1.60 -13.04 8.88
CA ILE A 87 2.49 -12.89 7.73
C ILE A 87 3.02 -14.26 7.34
N ASN A 88 2.77 -14.63 6.09
CA ASN A 88 3.19 -15.90 5.50
C ASN A 88 4.35 -15.68 4.52
N LYS A 89 5.22 -16.68 4.37
CA LYS A 89 6.28 -16.69 3.34
C LYS A 89 5.78 -17.19 1.99
N THR A 90 4.76 -18.04 2.03
CA THR A 90 4.13 -18.60 0.84
C THR A 90 2.90 -17.77 0.49
N ARG A 91 2.67 -17.64 -0.81
CA ARG A 91 1.49 -16.95 -1.33
C ARG A 91 0.22 -17.66 -0.84
N PRO A 92 -0.71 -16.96 -0.18
CA PRO A 92 -2.00 -17.53 0.19
C PRO A 92 -2.82 -17.89 -1.05
N ASN A 93 -3.53 -19.02 -1.01
CA ASN A 93 -4.40 -19.45 -2.10
C ASN A 93 -5.75 -18.72 -2.12
N ALA A 94 -6.17 -18.16 -0.98
CA ALA A 94 -7.44 -17.48 -0.81
C ALA A 94 -7.31 -16.37 0.25
N GLY A 95 -8.31 -15.49 0.31
CA GLY A 95 -8.36 -14.36 1.24
C GLY A 95 -7.72 -13.09 0.68
N VAL A 96 -7.81 -12.02 1.47
CA VAL A 96 -7.16 -10.73 1.15
C VAL A 96 -5.75 -10.78 1.70
N TYR A 97 -4.77 -10.52 0.85
CA TYR A 97 -3.38 -10.44 1.28
C TYR A 97 -2.64 -9.35 0.53
N ILE A 98 -1.59 -8.81 1.15
CA ILE A 98 -0.65 -7.87 0.54
C ILE A 98 0.72 -8.53 0.43
N ARG A 99 1.30 -8.47 -0.76
CA ARG A 99 2.68 -8.89 -1.00
C ARG A 99 3.62 -7.77 -0.59
N GLY A 100 4.64 -8.11 0.18
CA GLY A 100 5.72 -7.24 0.58
C GLY A 100 7.07 -7.94 0.49
N LYS A 101 8.10 -7.21 0.90
CA LYS A 101 9.47 -7.70 0.98
C LYS A 101 10.03 -7.47 2.38
N ARG A 102 10.71 -8.49 2.89
CA ARG A 102 11.44 -8.40 4.15
C ARG A 102 12.87 -7.92 3.92
N TYR A 103 13.26 -6.91 4.67
CA TYR A 103 14.62 -6.41 4.82
C TYR A 103 15.11 -6.71 6.25
N ASP A 104 16.41 -6.55 6.49
CA ASP A 104 17.09 -6.92 7.74
C ASP A 104 16.35 -6.50 9.02
N TYR A 105 15.88 -5.25 9.04
CA TYR A 105 15.21 -4.67 10.22
C TYR A 105 13.80 -4.16 9.92
N THR A 106 13.34 -4.24 8.68
CA THR A 106 12.09 -3.61 8.24
C THR A 106 11.38 -4.44 7.21
N GLN A 107 10.07 -4.24 7.09
CA GLN A 107 9.24 -4.89 6.09
C GLN A 107 8.55 -3.79 5.30
N LYS A 108 8.48 -3.97 3.97
CA LYS A 108 7.85 -3.00 3.08
C LYS A 108 6.89 -3.67 2.13
N PHE A 109 5.71 -3.10 2.01
CA PHE A 109 4.57 -3.59 1.23
C PHE A 109 4.23 -2.65 0.06
N GLY A 110 4.95 -1.54 -0.10
CA GLY A 110 4.83 -0.64 -1.24
C GLY A 110 3.71 0.39 -1.11
N VAL A 111 3.03 0.43 0.04
CA VAL A 111 1.93 1.35 0.36
C VAL A 111 2.32 2.37 1.45
N GLU A 112 3.58 2.36 1.88
CA GLU A 112 4.08 3.25 2.94
C GLU A 112 4.27 4.69 2.49
N LYS A 113 4.33 4.97 1.18
CA LYS A 113 4.59 6.33 0.67
C LYS A 113 3.34 6.88 0.04
N TYR A 114 2.78 7.93 0.65
CA TYR A 114 1.65 8.66 0.08
C TYR A 114 2.11 9.96 -0.56
N PHE A 115 2.09 10.01 -1.89
CA PHE A 115 2.53 11.17 -2.65
C PHE A 115 1.41 12.19 -2.79
N LEU A 116 1.67 13.43 -2.36
CA LEU A 116 0.70 14.52 -2.37
C LEU A 116 1.37 15.84 -2.82
N PRO A 117 0.60 16.80 -3.34
CA PRO A 117 1.08 18.17 -3.49
C PRO A 117 1.60 18.73 -2.16
N PHE A 118 2.67 19.53 -2.19
CA PHE A 118 3.38 20.04 -1.00
C PHE A 118 2.45 20.52 0.13
N LYS A 119 1.50 21.40 -0.19
CA LYS A 119 0.57 21.98 0.80
C LYS A 119 -0.28 20.90 1.49
N LYS A 120 -0.82 19.97 0.71
CA LYS A 120 -1.64 18.86 1.23
C LYS A 120 -0.80 17.87 2.03
N ALA A 121 0.41 17.58 1.59
CA ALA A 121 1.35 16.74 2.33
C ALA A 121 1.66 17.35 3.71
N LEU A 122 1.95 18.66 3.74
CA LEU A 122 2.25 19.38 4.98
C LEU A 122 1.04 19.47 5.92
N GLU A 123 -0.17 19.68 5.39
CA GLU A 123 -1.40 19.65 6.17
C GLU A 123 -1.63 18.26 6.78
N LEU A 124 -1.56 17.21 5.97
CA LEU A 124 -1.72 15.83 6.42
C LEU A 124 -0.66 15.45 7.46
N GLU A 125 0.61 15.81 7.24
CA GLU A 125 1.69 15.58 8.19
C GLU A 125 1.43 16.28 9.53
N LYS A 126 1.07 17.57 9.50
CA LYS A 126 0.72 18.32 10.73
C LYS A 126 -0.44 17.65 11.45
N THR A 127 -1.50 17.29 10.73
CA THR A 127 -2.64 16.61 11.34
C THR A 127 -2.19 15.30 11.96
N LEU A 128 -1.43 14.46 11.26
CA LEU A 128 -0.92 13.17 11.75
C LEU A 128 0.06 13.30 12.92
N ARG A 129 0.85 14.38 13.00
CA ARG A 129 1.80 14.65 14.08
C ARG A 129 1.10 15.16 15.34
N ASP A 130 0.10 16.02 15.16
CA ASP A 130 -0.69 16.58 16.24
C ASP A 130 -1.82 15.62 16.68
N ILE A 131 -1.86 14.38 16.13
CA ILE A 131 -2.67 13.27 16.64
C ILE A 131 -2.14 12.88 18.02
N ASP A 132 -2.73 13.48 19.04
CA ASP A 132 -2.66 13.03 20.41
C ASP A 132 -3.63 11.87 20.59
N SER A 133 -3.09 10.64 20.69
CA SER A 133 -3.64 9.39 21.26
C SER A 133 -5.03 8.86 20.83
N ASN A 134 -5.94 9.68 20.30
CA ASN A 134 -7.38 9.41 20.12
C ASN A 134 -7.88 9.59 18.68
N ILE A 135 -6.99 9.91 17.73
CA ILE A 135 -7.37 10.06 16.31
C ILE A 135 -6.77 8.89 15.54
N THR A 136 -7.60 8.16 14.79
CA THR A 136 -7.15 7.05 13.95
C THR A 136 -7.17 7.48 12.48
N ALA A 137 -6.03 7.37 11.80
CA ALA A 137 -6.00 7.51 10.34
C ALA A 137 -6.30 6.15 9.68
N ILE A 138 -7.19 6.17 8.70
CA ILE A 138 -7.62 5.01 7.94
C ILE A 138 -7.15 5.21 6.50
N ALA A 139 -6.30 4.32 6.02
CA ALA A 139 -5.87 4.28 4.64
C ALA A 139 -6.83 3.42 3.82
N HIS A 140 -7.27 3.93 2.67
CA HIS A 140 -8.00 3.17 1.68
C HIS A 140 -7.02 2.56 0.69
N LEU A 141 -6.90 1.24 0.75
CA LEU A 141 -6.10 0.44 -0.14
C LEU A 141 -6.98 -0.27 -1.15
N LYS A 142 -6.47 -0.39 -2.36
CA LYS A 142 -7.03 -1.26 -3.40
C LYS A 142 -6.08 -2.42 -3.64
N ILE A 143 -6.55 -3.64 -3.39
CA ILE A 143 -5.72 -4.84 -3.40
C ILE A 143 -6.18 -5.78 -4.51
N PHE A 144 -5.26 -6.14 -5.40
CA PHE A 144 -5.51 -7.11 -6.47
C PHE A 144 -4.37 -8.13 -6.53
N ASN A 145 -4.67 -9.41 -6.29
CA ASN A 145 -3.71 -10.51 -6.33
C ASN A 145 -2.44 -10.34 -5.46
N GLY A 146 -2.51 -9.54 -4.41
CA GLY A 146 -1.37 -9.22 -3.54
C GLY A 146 -0.73 -7.86 -3.82
N ASP A 147 -0.99 -7.26 -4.97
CA ASP A 147 -0.52 -5.91 -5.27
C ASP A 147 -1.49 -4.90 -4.63
N ALA A 148 -0.98 -4.11 -3.70
CA ALA A 148 -1.74 -3.07 -3.02
C ALA A 148 -1.39 -1.69 -3.59
N ARG A 149 -2.40 -0.84 -3.72
CA ARG A 149 -2.26 0.57 -4.08
C ARG A 149 -3.01 1.44 -3.08
N LEU A 150 -2.35 2.46 -2.59
CA LEU A 150 -2.96 3.48 -1.74
C LEU A 150 -3.76 4.46 -2.60
N ILE A 151 -5.04 4.65 -2.27
CA ILE A 151 -5.96 5.56 -2.97
C ILE A 151 -6.04 6.88 -2.21
N ASP A 152 -6.50 6.82 -0.96
CA ASP A 152 -6.60 7.97 -0.07
C ASP A 152 -6.34 7.59 1.39
N VAL A 153 -6.18 8.62 2.22
CA VAL A 153 -6.08 8.49 3.67
C VAL A 153 -7.13 9.41 4.28
N LYS A 154 -8.01 8.83 5.08
CA LYS A 154 -9.07 9.55 5.80
C LYS A 154 -8.75 9.56 7.28
N ILE A 155 -8.93 10.72 7.91
CA ILE A 155 -8.70 10.88 9.34
C ILE A 155 -10.05 10.79 10.03
N THR A 156 -10.19 9.85 10.95
CA THR A 156 -11.43 9.66 11.72
C THR A 156 -11.14 9.95 13.19
N MET A 157 -11.94 10.85 13.79
CA MET A 157 -11.91 11.10 15.22
C MET A 157 -12.66 9.96 15.91
N GLN A 158 -12.02 9.33 16.90
CA GLN A 158 -12.71 8.38 17.76
C GLN A 158 -13.48 9.21 18.79
N GLU A 159 -14.82 9.13 18.79
CA GLU A 159 -15.68 9.73 19.83
C GLU A 159 -15.44 9.09 21.21
#